data_AF-A0A914DCD8-F1
#
_entry.id   AF-A0A914DCD8-F1
#
_cell.length_a   1.000
_cell.length_b   1.000
_cell.length_c   1.000
_cell.angle_alpha   90.00
_cell.angle_beta   90.00
_cell.angle_gamma   90.00
#
_symmetry.space_group_name_H-M   'P 1'
#
loop_
_entity.id
_entity.type
_entity.pdbx_description
1 polymer ?
#
loop_
_entity_poly.entity_id
_entity_poly.type
_entity_poly.pdbx_seq_one_letter_code
_entity_poly.pdbx_strand_id
1 'polypeptide(L)'
;EFAKQAKAIDDKVKEISKKLSTDYLDYRRIKSINDRLVAVDRCFVNPWGMAHSPSKRHVLYSISDKDSYSAQVMPGVYDEITNIIHAENEKERNEAGKELARQISIIQISIKCATNTLLDMI
;
A
#
# COMPACT_ATOMS: atom_id res chain seq x y z
N GLU A 1 7.42 -11.38 -7.98
CA GLU A 1 6.85 -10.13 -8.54
C GLU A 1 6.76 -9.01 -7.50
N PHE A 2 5.99 -9.16 -6.41
CA PHE A 2 5.84 -8.12 -5.37
C PHE A 2 7.16 -7.51 -4.87
N ALA A 3 8.10 -8.35 -4.41
CA ALA A 3 9.39 -7.88 -3.90
C ALA A 3 10.23 -7.13 -4.96
N LYS A 4 10.08 -7.48 -6.24
CA LYS A 4 10.74 -6.79 -7.35
C LYS A 4 10.17 -5.39 -7.55
N GLN A 5 8.84 -5.24 -7.45
CA GLN A 5 8.16 -3.94 -7.54
C GLN A 5 8.49 -3.05 -6.34
N ALA A 6 8.50 -3.61 -5.13
CA ALA A 6 8.89 -2.88 -3.93
C ALA A 6 10.35 -2.36 -4.03
N LYS A 7 11.27 -3.19 -4.51
CA LYS A 7 12.66 -2.78 -4.75
C LYS A 7 12.75 -1.68 -5.82
N ALA A 8 11.98 -1.80 -6.91
CA ALA A 8 11.95 -0.78 -7.96
C ALA A 8 11.48 0.60 -7.46
N ILE A 9 10.50 0.62 -6.54
CA ILE A 9 10.07 1.85 -5.87
C ILE A 9 11.21 2.43 -5.02
N ASP A 10 11.88 1.62 -4.21
CA ASP A 10 12.99 2.08 -3.35
C ASP A 10 14.13 2.70 -4.16
N ASP A 11 14.55 2.02 -5.24
CA ASP A 11 15.58 2.52 -6.17
C ASP A 11 15.16 3.86 -6.79
N LYS A 12 13.86 4.01 -7.14
CA LYS A 12 13.34 5.25 -7.72
C LYS A 12 13.28 6.41 -6.73
N VAL A 13 12.85 6.13 -5.50
CA VAL A 13 12.77 7.13 -4.43
C VAL A 13 14.16 7.68 -4.13
N LYS A 14 15.19 6.82 -4.08
CA LYS A 14 16.60 7.24 -3.93
C LYS A 14 17.06 8.15 -5.07
N GLU A 15 16.70 7.82 -6.30
CA GLU A 15 17.00 8.65 -7.48
C GLU A 15 16.36 10.05 -7.37
N ILE A 16 15.08 10.11 -7.02
CA ILE A 16 14.32 11.36 -6.87
C ILE A 16 14.90 12.21 -5.73
N SER A 17 15.21 11.60 -4.59
CA SER A 17 15.82 12.28 -3.44
C SER A 17 17.13 12.98 -3.82
N LYS A 18 17.98 12.30 -4.62
CA LYS A 18 19.23 12.87 -5.13
C LYS A 18 19.01 14.01 -6.14
N LYS A 19 17.99 13.92 -7.00
CA LYS A 19 17.67 15.00 -7.95
C LYS A 19 17.12 16.23 -7.23
N LEU A 20 16.27 16.02 -6.22
CA LEU A 20 15.68 17.11 -5.43
C LEU A 20 16.73 17.91 -4.67
N SER A 21 17.84 17.28 -4.25
CA SER A 21 18.90 17.96 -3.51
C SER A 21 19.81 18.87 -4.36
N THR A 22 19.67 18.84 -5.68
CA THR A 22 20.58 19.54 -6.61
C THR A 22 19.93 20.74 -7.30
N ASP A 23 18.58 20.80 -7.38
CA ASP A 23 17.87 21.69 -8.30
C ASP A 23 16.70 22.41 -7.63
N TYR A 24 17.00 23.51 -6.92
CA TYR A 24 16.04 24.27 -6.09
C TYR A 24 15.49 25.54 -6.75
N LEU A 25 15.89 25.85 -7.98
CA LEU A 25 15.65 27.17 -8.57
C LEU A 25 14.30 27.28 -9.33
N ASP A 26 13.66 26.16 -9.69
CA ASP A 26 12.37 26.19 -10.39
C ASP A 26 11.19 25.76 -9.49
N TYR A 27 10.40 26.76 -9.09
CA TYR A 27 9.17 26.58 -8.30
C TYR A 27 8.17 25.61 -8.95
N ARG A 28 8.01 25.63 -10.28
CA ARG A 28 7.03 24.78 -10.98
C ARG A 28 7.41 23.31 -10.85
N ARG A 29 8.70 23.01 -10.95
CA ARG A 29 9.25 21.66 -10.80
C ARG A 29 9.10 21.14 -9.38
N ILE A 30 9.41 21.96 -8.37
CA ILE A 30 9.22 21.60 -6.95
C ILE A 30 7.74 21.30 -6.67
N LYS A 31 6.83 22.16 -7.15
CA LYS A 31 5.39 21.93 -6.99
C LYS A 31 4.96 20.60 -7.62
N SER A 32 5.39 20.31 -8.85
CA SER A 32 5.06 19.06 -9.53
C SER A 32 5.54 17.83 -8.78
N ILE A 33 6.76 17.86 -8.21
CA ILE A 33 7.29 16.78 -7.39
C ILE A 33 6.44 16.60 -6.13
N ASN A 34 6.12 17.68 -5.42
CA ASN A 34 5.31 17.64 -4.20
C ASN A 34 3.90 17.08 -4.47
N ASP A 35 3.24 17.53 -5.54
CA ASP A 35 1.90 17.05 -5.93
C ASP A 35 1.91 15.53 -6.19
N ARG A 36 3.01 15.02 -6.76
CA ARG A 36 3.17 13.58 -7.03
C ARG A 36 3.50 12.77 -5.79
N LEU A 37 4.30 13.30 -4.87
CA LEU A 37 4.55 12.65 -3.57
C LEU A 37 3.21 12.45 -2.81
N VAL A 38 2.34 13.47 -2.83
CA VAL A 38 0.98 13.35 -2.28
C VAL A 38 0.14 12.34 -3.06
N ALA A 39 0.27 12.27 -4.38
CA ALA A 39 -0.45 11.30 -5.20
C ALA A 39 -0.05 9.84 -4.93
N VAL A 40 1.21 9.58 -4.58
CA VAL A 40 1.69 8.24 -4.20
C VAL A 40 0.97 7.74 -2.95
N ASP A 41 0.81 8.59 -1.94
CA ASP A 41 0.08 8.23 -0.72
C ASP A 41 -1.38 7.85 -1.03
N ARG A 42 -2.02 8.59 -1.95
CA ARG A 42 -3.39 8.31 -2.41
C ARG A 42 -3.53 6.95 -3.11
N CYS A 43 -2.48 6.43 -3.75
CA CYS A 43 -2.52 5.09 -4.35
C CYS A 43 -2.73 3.97 -3.33
N PHE A 44 -2.39 4.21 -2.06
CA PHE A 44 -2.59 3.25 -0.97
C PHE A 44 -3.94 3.43 -0.27
N VAL A 45 -4.82 4.31 -0.76
CA VAL A 45 -6.17 4.51 -0.23
C VAL A 45 -7.18 3.74 -1.08
N ASN A 46 -7.71 2.65 -0.54
CA ASN A 46 -8.77 1.89 -1.18
C ASN A 46 -10.13 2.61 -1.03
N PRO A 47 -10.83 2.98 -2.12
CA PRO A 47 -12.11 3.68 -2.04
C PRO A 47 -13.22 2.86 -1.36
N TRP A 48 -13.14 1.53 -1.44
CA TRP A 48 -14.13 0.64 -0.84
C TRP A 48 -13.87 0.33 0.65
N GLY A 49 -12.70 0.71 1.17
CA GLY A 49 -12.27 0.34 2.52
C GLY A 49 -11.91 -1.14 2.67
N MET A 50 -11.66 -1.56 3.91
CA MET A 50 -11.43 -2.96 4.25
C MET A 50 -12.76 -3.70 4.46
N ALA A 51 -12.73 -5.03 4.34
CA ALA A 51 -13.93 -5.88 4.25
C ALA A 51 -14.97 -5.64 5.35
N HIS A 52 -14.54 -5.24 6.55
CA HIS A 52 -15.41 -5.06 7.71
C HIS A 52 -15.48 -3.60 8.19
N SER A 53 -14.80 -2.68 7.49
CA SER A 53 -14.70 -1.28 7.91
C SER A 53 -14.49 -0.35 6.71
N PRO A 54 -15.57 0.25 6.17
CA PRO A 54 -15.51 1.20 5.05
C PRO A 54 -14.72 2.49 5.37
N SER A 55 -14.56 2.81 6.65
CA SER A 55 -13.75 3.94 7.15
C SER A 55 -12.25 3.64 7.12
N LYS A 56 -11.86 2.37 7.21
CA LYS A 56 -10.47 1.92 7.19
C LYS A 56 -10.02 1.71 5.74
N ARG A 57 -9.45 2.76 5.15
CA ARG A 57 -9.16 2.79 3.69
C ARG A 57 -7.70 2.65 3.33
N HIS A 58 -6.81 3.03 4.24
CA HIS A 58 -5.39 3.00 3.94
C HIS A 58 -4.87 1.55 4.04
N VAL A 59 -4.33 1.05 2.94
CA VAL A 59 -3.98 -0.37 2.73
C VAL A 59 -2.76 -0.79 3.55
N LEU A 60 -1.75 0.07 3.67
CA LEU A 60 -0.55 -0.21 4.48
C LEU A 60 -0.77 0.06 5.97
N TYR A 61 -1.39 1.20 6.30
CA TYR A 61 -1.57 1.68 7.65
C TYR A 61 -3.05 1.70 7.99
N SER A 62 -3.49 0.78 8.82
CA SER A 62 -4.82 0.86 9.40
C SER A 62 -4.84 0.18 10.75
N ILE A 63 -5.96 0.33 11.44
CA ILE A 63 -6.19 -0.32 12.72
C ILE A 63 -6.62 -1.76 12.41
N SER A 64 -5.93 -2.77 12.96
CA SER A 64 -6.37 -4.17 12.88
C SER A 64 -7.76 -4.31 13.52
N ASP A 65 -8.56 -5.26 13.03
CA ASP A 65 -9.84 -5.58 13.67
C ASP A 65 -9.65 -6.36 14.98
N LYS A 66 -8.49 -6.98 15.18
CA LYS A 66 -8.18 -7.84 16.34
C LYS A 66 -7.41 -7.11 17.43
N ASP A 67 -6.51 -6.21 17.07
CA ASP A 67 -5.73 -5.42 18.01
C ASP A 67 -5.53 -4.00 17.50
N SER A 68 -6.27 -3.06 18.09
CA SER A 68 -6.22 -1.65 17.70
C SER A 68 -5.00 -0.89 18.22
N TYR A 69 -4.24 -1.47 19.14
CA TYR A 69 -3.08 -0.84 19.77
C TYR A 69 -1.75 -1.31 19.14
N SER A 70 -1.74 -2.50 18.52
CA SER A 70 -0.56 -2.98 17.80
C SER A 70 -0.32 -2.23 16.49
N ALA A 71 0.90 -1.70 16.32
CA ALA A 71 1.34 -1.10 15.06
C ALA A 71 1.69 -2.19 14.04
N GLN A 72 0.68 -2.71 13.35
CA GLN A 72 0.87 -3.70 12.28
C GLN A 72 0.77 -3.04 10.90
N VAL A 73 1.69 -3.43 10.01
CA VAL A 73 1.69 -3.02 8.61
C VAL A 73 0.88 -4.03 7.81
N MET A 74 0.05 -3.53 6.88
CA MET A 74 -0.90 -4.33 6.09
C MET A 74 -1.85 -5.17 6.98
N PRO A 75 -2.59 -4.52 7.90
CA PRO A 75 -3.46 -5.21 8.86
C PRO A 75 -4.48 -6.13 8.18
N GLY A 76 -5.04 -5.73 7.02
CA GLY A 76 -5.98 -6.57 6.28
C GLY A 76 -5.40 -7.88 5.77
N VAL A 77 -4.08 -7.99 5.56
CA VAL A 77 -3.43 -9.27 5.23
C VAL A 77 -3.15 -10.07 6.50
N TYR A 78 -2.66 -9.40 7.54
CA TYR A 78 -2.31 -10.04 8.80
C TYR A 78 -3.54 -10.64 9.51
N ASP A 79 -4.65 -9.91 9.52
CA ASP A 79 -5.91 -10.33 10.12
C ASP A 79 -6.42 -11.61 9.45
N GLU A 80 -6.32 -11.70 8.12
CA GLU A 80 -6.73 -12.88 7.35
C GLU A 80 -5.78 -14.07 7.50
N ILE A 81 -4.46 -13.85 7.55
CA ILE A 81 -3.51 -14.92 7.89
C ILE A 81 -3.85 -15.49 9.27
N THR A 82 -4.16 -14.62 10.23
CA THR A 82 -4.57 -15.04 11.57
C THR A 82 -5.91 -15.80 11.53
N ASN A 83 -6.88 -15.37 10.72
CA ASN A 83 -8.14 -16.09 10.50
C ASN A 83 -7.90 -17.50 9.97
N ILE A 84 -7.00 -17.66 8.98
CA ILE A 84 -6.63 -18.97 8.43
C ILE A 84 -5.99 -19.88 9.49
N ILE A 85 -5.11 -19.32 10.34
CA ILE A 85 -4.44 -20.08 11.40
C ILE A 85 -5.44 -20.56 12.47
N HIS A 86 -6.45 -19.76 12.78
CA HIS A 86 -7.44 -20.04 13.83
C HIS A 86 -8.71 -20.73 13.29
N ALA A 87 -8.79 -20.99 11.99
CA ALA A 87 -9.95 -21.63 11.38
C ALA A 87 -10.03 -23.10 11.81
N GLU A 88 -11.15 -23.48 12.44
CA GLU A 88 -11.41 -24.86 12.87
C GLU A 88 -11.95 -25.71 11.72
N ASN A 89 -12.61 -25.05 10.75
CA ASN A 89 -13.32 -25.69 9.65
C ASN A 89 -12.67 -25.42 8.28
N GLU A 90 -12.74 -26.39 7.37
CA GLU A 90 -12.24 -26.22 5.99
C GLU A 90 -12.98 -25.12 5.23
N LYS A 91 -14.28 -24.92 5.51
CA LYS A 91 -15.09 -23.87 4.89
C LYS A 91 -14.58 -22.47 5.27
N GLU A 92 -14.31 -22.24 6.55
CA GLU A 92 -13.77 -20.97 7.06
C GLU A 92 -12.38 -20.70 6.51
N ARG A 93 -11.53 -21.73 6.46
CA ARG A 93 -10.20 -21.63 5.86
C ARG A 93 -10.24 -21.24 4.38
N ASN A 94 -11.19 -21.80 3.62
CA ASN A 94 -11.37 -21.47 2.21
C ASN A 94 -11.90 -20.05 2.00
N GLU A 95 -12.78 -19.57 2.88
CA GLU A 95 -13.30 -18.21 2.83
C GLU A 95 -12.22 -17.18 3.17
N ALA A 96 -11.49 -17.38 4.28
CA ALA A 96 -10.36 -16.55 4.66
C ALA A 96 -9.24 -16.58 3.60
N GLY A 97 -9.01 -17.72 2.94
CA GLY A 97 -8.08 -17.82 1.82
C GLY A 97 -8.46 -16.97 0.60
N LYS A 98 -9.76 -16.88 0.28
CA LYS A 98 -10.27 -16.00 -0.78
C LYS A 98 -10.09 -14.53 -0.41
N GLU A 99 -10.37 -14.18 0.84
CA GLU A 99 -10.23 -12.82 1.31
C GLU A 99 -8.75 -12.40 1.36
N LEU A 100 -7.86 -13.28 1.82
CA LEU A 100 -6.41 -13.07 1.75
C LEU A 100 -5.94 -12.77 0.32
N ALA A 101 -6.38 -13.57 -0.66
CA ALA A 101 -6.04 -13.34 -2.06
C ALA A 101 -6.56 -11.99 -2.57
N ARG A 102 -7.75 -11.57 -2.13
CA ARG A 102 -8.33 -10.25 -2.45
C ARG A 102 -7.47 -9.12 -1.87
N GLN A 103 -7.06 -9.20 -0.62
CA GLN A 103 -6.23 -8.19 0.06
C GLN A 103 -4.85 -8.06 -0.61
N ILE A 104 -4.21 -9.19 -0.95
CA ILE A 104 -2.93 -9.20 -1.68
C ILE A 104 -3.07 -8.53 -3.05
N SER A 105 -4.17 -8.80 -3.77
CA SER A 105 -4.46 -8.17 -5.06
C SER A 105 -4.58 -6.65 -4.95
N ILE A 106 -5.27 -6.15 -3.92
CA ILE A 106 -5.40 -4.72 -3.64
C ILE A 106 -4.03 -4.08 -3.40
N ILE A 107 -3.19 -4.68 -2.57
CA ILE A 107 -1.83 -4.16 -2.31
C ILE A 107 -1.02 -4.13 -3.60
N GLN A 108 -1.09 -5.18 -4.41
CA GLN A 108 -0.37 -5.23 -5.68
C GLN A 108 -0.82 -4.12 -6.64
N ILE A 109 -2.11 -3.82 -6.71
CA ILE A 109 -2.65 -2.72 -7.51
C ILE A 109 -2.18 -1.37 -6.97
N SER A 110 -2.21 -1.17 -5.65
CA SER A 110 -1.72 0.06 -5.00
C SER A 110 -0.23 0.30 -5.28
N ILE A 111 0.60 -0.75 -5.21
CA ILE A 111 2.04 -0.66 -5.54
C ILE A 111 2.25 -0.32 -7.01
N LYS A 112 1.48 -0.92 -7.93
CA LYS A 112 1.54 -0.55 -9.34
C LYS A 112 1.17 0.91 -9.58
N CYS A 113 0.10 1.39 -8.93
CA CYS A 113 -0.30 2.81 -8.97
C CYS A 113 0.83 3.73 -8.48
N ALA A 114 1.42 3.41 -7.33
CA ALA A 114 2.54 4.17 -6.77
C ALA A 114 3.74 4.17 -7.71
N THR A 115 4.10 3.00 -8.27
CA THR A 115 5.21 2.86 -9.21
C THR A 115 4.99 3.73 -10.45
N ASN A 116 3.81 3.66 -11.07
CA ASN A 116 3.50 4.44 -12.26
C ASN A 116 3.52 5.95 -11.97
N THR A 117 2.95 6.38 -10.84
CA THR A 117 2.96 7.78 -10.39
C THR A 117 4.39 8.33 -10.22
N LEU A 118 5.30 7.48 -9.73
CA LEU A 118 6.72 7.81 -9.56
C LEU A 118 7.49 7.76 -10.89
N LEU A 119 7.16 6.85 -11.80
CA LEU A 119 7.82 6.71 -13.10
C LEU A 119 7.57 7.90 -14.02
N ASP A 120 6.36 8.46 -13.98
CA ASP A 120 5.99 9.64 -14.77
C ASP A 120 6.80 10.91 -14.41
N MET A 121 7.67 10.89 -13.39
CA MET A 121 8.49 12.04 -12.96
C MET A 121 9.72 12.30 -13.84
N ILE A 122 10.06 11.37 -14.74
CA ILE A 122 11.18 11.47 -15.67
C ILE A 122 10.64 11.58 -17.09
#